data_AF-A0A4Y2AHB8-F1
#
_entry.id   AF-A0A4Y2AHB8-F1
#
_cell.length_a   1.000
_cell.length_b   1.000
_cell.length_c   1.000
_cell.angle_alpha   90.00
_cell.angle_beta   90.00
_cell.angle_gamma   90.00
#
_symmetry.space_group_name_H-M   'P 1'
#
loop_
_entity.id
_entity.type
_entity.pdbx_description
1 polymer ?
#
loop_
_entity_poly.entity_id
_entity_poly.type
_entity_poly.pdbx_seq_one_letter_code
_entity_poly.pdbx_strand_id
1 'polypeptide(L)'
;MGRDIWMNPPSYQATSTTSCLYQSSSHPRYRKRDSLETRWTLNSSKSSHRRISPRSLTVWSQLMNLASKFRSQSVLTIIMDTLVYLVVIVACIACYANSLDGEFVHDDLVSITMNPDVIGENPVSEIFFNDFWGKPMSDPSSHKSYRPFTVLTFR
;
A
#
# COMPACT_ATOMS: atom_id res chain seq x y z
N MET A 1 38.27 -42.67 -6.05
CA MET A 1 37.20 -43.02 -7.01
C MET A 1 35.91 -42.45 -6.44
N GLY A 2 35.63 -41.17 -6.65
CA GLY A 2 34.87 -40.65 -7.80
C GLY A 2 33.37 -40.71 -7.46
N ARG A 3 32.55 -39.66 -7.50
CA ARG A 3 32.65 -38.32 -8.11
C ARG A 3 31.68 -37.39 -7.35
N ASP A 4 32.17 -36.21 -7.01
CA ASP A 4 31.55 -34.88 -7.19
C ASP A 4 30.06 -34.87 -7.57
N ILE A 5 29.19 -34.76 -6.56
CA ILE A 5 27.78 -34.36 -6.72
C ILE A 5 27.71 -32.87 -6.42
N TRP A 6 28.31 -32.07 -7.29
CA TRP A 6 28.03 -30.64 -7.39
C TRP A 6 26.88 -30.48 -8.39
N MET A 7 25.67 -30.31 -7.88
CA MET A 7 24.56 -29.82 -8.68
C MET A 7 24.88 -28.37 -9.07
N ASN A 8 25.09 -28.16 -10.37
CA ASN A 8 25.14 -26.83 -10.97
C ASN A 8 23.89 -26.03 -10.56
N PRO A 9 24.02 -24.78 -10.09
CA PRO A 9 22.87 -23.92 -9.90
C PRO A 9 22.24 -23.62 -11.28
N PRO A 10 20.90 -23.56 -11.40
CA PRO A 10 20.28 -23.11 -12.63
C PRO A 10 20.73 -21.67 -12.90
N SER A 11 21.27 -21.46 -14.10
CA SER A 11 21.52 -20.16 -14.68
C SER A 11 20.22 -19.35 -14.66
N TYR A 12 20.13 -18.41 -13.73
CA TYR A 12 19.13 -17.34 -13.77
C TYR A 12 19.40 -16.51 -15.04
N GLN A 13 18.72 -16.86 -16.13
CA GLN A 13 18.56 -15.95 -17.25
C GLN A 13 17.59 -14.86 -16.80
N ALA A 14 18.14 -13.69 -16.49
CA ALA A 14 17.36 -12.47 -16.35
C ALA A 14 16.69 -12.18 -17.70
N THR A 15 15.40 -12.50 -17.81
CA THR A 15 14.56 -12.01 -18.89
C THR A 15 14.22 -10.56 -18.58
N SER A 16 15.10 -9.67 -19.04
CA SER A 16 14.81 -8.25 -19.22
C SER A 16 13.56 -8.11 -20.10
N THR A 17 12.43 -7.80 -19.47
CA THR A 17 11.29 -7.20 -20.16
C THR A 17 11.20 -5.74 -19.76
N THR A 18 12.20 -4.99 -20.19
CA THR A 18 12.11 -3.55 -20.38
C THR A 18 11.06 -3.30 -21.47
N SER A 19 9.86 -2.93 -21.06
CA SER A 19 8.89 -2.29 -21.96
C SER A 19 8.18 -1.15 -21.24
N CYS A 20 8.97 -0.15 -20.82
CA CYS A 20 8.46 1.20 -20.68
C CYS A 20 8.18 1.72 -22.10
N LEU A 21 6.97 1.45 -22.59
CA LEU A 21 6.46 2.08 -23.80
C LEU A 21 6.35 3.59 -23.55
N TYR A 22 7.34 4.30 -24.08
CA TYR A 22 7.34 5.73 -24.30
C TYR A 22 6.24 6.05 -25.33
N GLN A 23 5.01 6.25 -24.86
CA GLN A 23 3.93 6.72 -25.72
C GLN A 23 4.00 8.23 -25.84
N SER A 24 4.80 8.68 -26.81
CA SER A 24 4.85 10.06 -27.31
C SER A 24 3.45 10.47 -27.77
N SER A 25 2.80 11.35 -27.01
CA SER A 25 1.50 11.89 -27.35
C SER A 25 1.67 12.96 -28.43
N SER A 26 1.17 12.62 -29.61
CA SER A 26 1.10 13.49 -30.77
C SER A 26 -0.02 14.54 -30.60
N HIS A 27 0.30 15.76 -31.00
CA HIS A 27 -0.53 16.97 -31.02
C HIS A 27 -2.03 16.78 -31.27
N PRO A 28 -2.90 17.52 -30.55
CA PRO A 28 -4.23 17.86 -31.06
C PRO A 28 -4.10 18.99 -32.08
N ARG A 29 -4.27 18.66 -33.36
CA ARG A 29 -4.56 19.65 -34.42
C ARG A 29 -5.97 20.21 -34.21
N TYR A 30 -6.05 21.51 -33.98
CA TYR A 30 -7.29 22.28 -33.96
C TYR A 30 -7.98 22.19 -35.34
N ARG A 31 -9.09 21.44 -35.43
CA ARG A 31 -9.92 21.37 -36.63
C ARG A 31 -10.97 22.48 -36.58
N LYS A 32 -10.75 23.51 -37.39
CA LYS A 32 -11.70 24.59 -37.72
C LYS A 32 -13.01 23.94 -38.20
N ARG A 33 -14.12 24.28 -37.55
CA ARG A 33 -15.48 23.86 -37.93
C ARG A 33 -15.99 24.91 -38.92
N ASP A 34 -15.94 24.57 -40.20
CA ASP A 34 -16.56 25.41 -41.22
C ASP A 34 -18.08 25.20 -41.22
N SER A 35 -18.71 26.31 -41.58
CA SER A 35 -20.08 26.70 -41.33
C SER A 35 -21.05 26.14 -42.38
N LEU A 36 -22.32 26.07 -41.96
CA LEU A 36 -23.57 26.05 -42.74
C LEU A 36 -23.97 24.75 -43.44
N GLU A 37 -24.98 24.08 -42.88
CA GLU A 37 -26.24 23.92 -43.60
C GLU A 37 -27.43 23.77 -42.64
N THR A 38 -28.57 24.22 -43.14
CA THR A 38 -29.70 24.78 -42.42
C THR A 38 -30.79 23.73 -42.22
N ARG A 39 -31.33 23.59 -41.00
CA ARG A 39 -32.70 23.09 -40.85
C ARG A 39 -33.36 23.59 -39.57
N TRP A 40 -34.15 24.64 -39.72
CA TRP A 40 -35.09 25.10 -38.70
C TRP A 40 -36.21 24.09 -38.56
N THR A 41 -36.15 23.24 -37.54
CA THR A 41 -37.33 22.53 -37.04
C THR A 41 -37.79 23.23 -35.77
N LEU A 42 -38.89 23.96 -35.90
CA LEU A 42 -39.74 24.34 -34.78
C LEU A 42 -40.09 23.07 -34.00
N ASN A 43 -39.62 22.94 -32.76
CA ASN A 43 -40.26 22.04 -31.82
C ASN A 43 -40.16 22.55 -30.39
N SER A 44 -41.34 22.60 -29.79
CA SER A 44 -41.71 23.20 -28.52
C SER A 44 -40.81 22.79 -27.35
N SER A 45 -40.59 23.74 -26.44
CA SER A 45 -40.23 23.48 -25.04
C SER A 45 -41.06 22.31 -24.48
N LYS A 46 -40.42 21.15 -24.32
CA LYS A 46 -40.90 20.12 -23.40
C LYS A 46 -39.97 20.11 -22.20
N SER A 47 -40.54 20.54 -21.08
CA SER A 47 -40.01 20.38 -19.73
C SER A 47 -39.30 19.04 -19.61
N SER A 48 -37.98 19.10 -19.43
CA SER A 48 -37.13 17.94 -19.21
C SER A 48 -37.42 17.40 -17.81
N HIS A 49 -38.41 16.53 -17.71
CA HIS A 49 -38.55 15.64 -16.56
C HIS A 49 -37.23 14.90 -16.38
N ARG A 50 -36.48 15.25 -15.32
CA ARG A 50 -35.29 14.52 -14.86
C ARG A 50 -35.71 13.07 -14.62
N ARG A 51 -35.38 12.18 -15.55
CA ARG A 51 -35.46 10.73 -15.34
C ARG A 51 -34.46 10.38 -14.25
N ILE A 52 -34.99 10.05 -13.08
CA ILE A 52 -34.23 9.46 -11.97
C ILE A 52 -33.56 8.20 -12.51
N SER A 53 -32.24 8.11 -12.37
CA SER A 53 -31.48 6.99 -12.90
C SER A 53 -31.81 5.70 -12.13
N PRO A 54 -31.89 4.53 -12.80
CA PRO A 54 -32.27 3.26 -12.16
C PRO A 54 -31.28 2.76 -11.10
N ARG A 55 -30.12 3.42 -10.93
CA ARG A 55 -29.15 3.13 -9.85
C ARG A 55 -29.65 3.51 -8.44
N SER A 56 -30.69 4.34 -8.34
CA SER A 56 -31.31 4.66 -7.05
C SER A 56 -32.07 3.48 -6.45
N LEU A 57 -32.68 2.63 -7.29
CA LEU A 57 -33.47 1.48 -6.86
C LEU A 57 -32.61 0.35 -6.27
N THR A 58 -31.34 0.23 -6.68
CA THR A 58 -30.40 -0.76 -6.12
C THR A 58 -29.86 -0.37 -4.75
N VAL A 59 -29.68 0.93 -4.50
CA VAL A 59 -29.22 1.42 -3.18
C VAL A 59 -30.33 1.28 -2.14
N TRP A 60 -31.56 1.65 -2.51
CA TRP A 60 -32.71 1.49 -1.62
C TRP A 60 -33.00 0.02 -1.32
N SER A 61 -32.88 -0.88 -2.31
CA SER A 61 -33.05 -2.31 -2.04
C SER A 61 -31.93 -2.87 -1.16
N GLN A 62 -30.67 -2.45 -1.35
CA GLN A 62 -29.55 -2.82 -0.48
C GLN A 62 -29.74 -2.32 0.96
N LEU A 63 -30.17 -1.08 1.15
CA LEU A 63 -30.44 -0.51 2.47
C LEU A 63 -31.61 -1.20 3.16
N MET A 64 -32.69 -1.49 2.43
CA MET A 64 -33.84 -2.20 2.99
C MET A 64 -33.51 -3.65 3.32
N ASN A 65 -32.65 -4.31 2.53
CA ASN A 65 -32.13 -5.65 2.84
C ASN A 65 -31.21 -5.64 4.07
N LEU A 66 -30.38 -4.61 4.23
CA LEU A 66 -29.54 -4.45 5.41
C LEU A 66 -30.38 -4.16 6.66
N ALA A 67 -31.36 -3.26 6.54
CA ALA A 67 -32.27 -2.89 7.61
C ALA A 67 -33.22 -4.03 8.00
N SER A 68 -33.69 -4.83 7.03
CA SER A 68 -34.51 -6.01 7.30
C SER A 68 -33.68 -7.12 7.95
N LYS A 69 -32.43 -7.31 7.50
CA LYS A 69 -31.48 -8.22 8.15
C LYS A 69 -31.20 -7.77 9.58
N PHE A 70 -31.00 -6.48 9.83
CA PHE A 70 -30.82 -5.91 11.17
C PHE A 70 -32.08 -6.04 12.04
N ARG A 71 -33.26 -5.86 11.45
CA ARG A 71 -34.56 -6.04 12.12
C ARG A 71 -34.89 -7.51 12.40
N SER A 72 -34.28 -8.43 11.66
CA SER A 72 -34.43 -9.88 11.78
C SER A 72 -33.20 -10.53 12.42
N GLN A 73 -32.41 -9.80 13.22
CA GLN A 73 -31.45 -10.45 14.11
C GLN A 73 -32.11 -10.73 15.45
N SER A 74 -32.00 -11.99 15.90
CA SER A 74 -32.39 -12.34 17.25
C SER A 74 -31.31 -11.85 18.22
N VAL A 75 -31.69 -11.56 19.46
CA VAL A 75 -30.73 -11.19 20.52
C VAL A 75 -29.64 -12.28 20.67
N LEU A 76 -30.01 -13.55 20.43
CA LEU A 76 -29.09 -14.68 20.45
C LEU A 76 -28.00 -14.57 19.36
N THR A 77 -28.32 -14.20 18.12
CA THR A 77 -27.30 -14.07 17.07
C THR A 77 -26.35 -12.91 17.35
N ILE A 78 -26.87 -11.79 17.86
CA ILE A 78 -26.05 -10.65 18.29
C ILE A 78 -25.08 -11.07 19.40
N ILE A 79 -25.55 -11.80 20.42
CA ILE A 79 -24.70 -12.30 21.50
C ILE A 79 -23.61 -13.23 20.94
N MET A 80 -23.97 -14.20 20.09
CA MET A 80 -23.00 -15.14 19.53
C MET A 80 -21.93 -14.43 18.69
N ASP A 81 -22.31 -13.48 17.84
CA ASP A 81 -21.36 -12.70 17.06
C ASP A 81 -20.41 -11.90 17.98
N THR A 82 -20.94 -11.24 19.02
CA THR A 82 -20.10 -10.52 19.99
C THR A 82 -19.15 -11.43 20.75
N LEU A 83 -19.57 -12.65 21.12
CA LEU A 83 -18.71 -13.63 21.77
C LEU A 83 -17.58 -14.10 20.85
N VAL A 84 -17.86 -14.32 19.57
CA VAL A 84 -16.83 -14.67 18.59
C VAL A 84 -15.78 -13.56 18.48
N TYR A 85 -16.21 -12.30 18.34
CA TYR A 85 -15.27 -11.18 18.30
C TYR A 85 -14.47 -11.05 19.60
N LEU A 86 -15.11 -11.24 20.76
CA LEU A 86 -14.43 -11.22 22.06
C LEU A 86 -13.35 -12.30 22.15
N VAL A 87 -13.67 -13.53 21.74
CA VAL A 87 -12.72 -14.65 21.73
C VAL A 87 -11.52 -14.33 20.83
N VAL A 88 -11.74 -13.77 19.64
CA VAL A 88 -10.65 -13.38 18.74
C VAL A 88 -9.77 -12.32 19.37
N ILE A 89 -10.36 -11.27 19.97
CA ILE A 89 -9.61 -10.20 20.63
C ILE A 89 -8.76 -10.76 21.78
N VAL A 90 -9.36 -11.59 22.64
CA VAL A 90 -8.66 -12.22 23.77
C VAL A 90 -7.52 -13.12 23.27
N ALA A 91 -7.76 -13.92 22.23
CA ALA A 91 -6.73 -14.76 21.64
C ALA A 91 -5.56 -13.94 21.07
N CYS A 92 -5.84 -12.86 20.35
CA CYS A 92 -4.81 -11.93 19.85
C CYS A 92 -3.99 -11.33 20.99
N ILE A 93 -4.64 -10.83 22.04
CA ILE A 93 -3.97 -10.26 23.22
C ILE A 93 -3.11 -11.34 23.89
N ALA A 94 -3.65 -12.54 24.12
CA ALA A 94 -2.93 -13.63 24.78
C ALA A 94 -1.70 -14.09 23.97
N CYS A 95 -1.82 -14.21 22.65
CA CYS A 95 -0.69 -14.55 21.79
C CYS A 95 0.40 -13.45 21.80
N TYR A 96 0.00 -12.18 21.85
CA TYR A 96 0.94 -11.05 21.82
C TYR A 96 1.52 -10.69 23.20
N ALA A 97 0.84 -11.04 24.29
CA ALA A 97 1.25 -10.70 25.65
C ALA A 97 2.66 -11.20 25.98
N ASN A 98 3.03 -12.38 25.48
CA ASN A 98 4.37 -12.97 25.66
C ASN A 98 5.48 -12.19 24.92
N SER A 99 5.14 -11.26 24.04
CA SER A 99 6.10 -10.45 23.27
C SER A 99 6.20 -9.01 23.78
N LEU A 100 5.42 -8.61 24.78
CA LEU A 100 5.45 -7.25 25.33
C LEU A 100 6.77 -6.93 26.04
N ASP A 101 7.36 -7.93 26.69
CA ASP A 101 8.66 -7.83 27.36
C ASP A 101 9.82 -8.29 26.45
N GLY A 102 9.63 -8.22 25.13
CA GLY A 102 10.66 -8.58 24.15
C GLY A 102 11.79 -7.54 24.09
N GLU A 103 13.03 -8.02 24.04
CA GLU A 103 14.19 -7.17 23.76
C GLU A 103 14.34 -6.89 22.25
N PHE A 104 15.30 -6.02 21.91
CA PHE A 104 15.59 -5.70 20.52
C PHE A 104 15.92 -6.96 19.71
N VAL A 105 15.29 -7.08 18.54
CA VAL A 105 15.65 -8.09 17.56
C VAL A 105 17.03 -7.74 17.00
N HIS A 106 17.77 -8.73 16.52
CA HIS A 106 19.16 -8.60 16.08
C HIS A 106 19.46 -7.34 15.25
N ASP A 107 18.60 -7.02 14.26
CA ASP A 107 18.79 -5.86 13.39
C ASP A 107 18.49 -4.52 14.09
N ASP A 108 17.55 -4.51 15.02
CA ASP A 108 17.22 -3.33 15.83
C ASP A 108 18.33 -3.06 16.84
N LEU A 109 18.88 -4.12 17.44
CA LEU A 109 19.92 -4.03 18.45
C LEU A 109 21.14 -3.28 17.89
N VAL A 110 21.69 -3.73 16.76
CA VAL A 110 22.91 -3.13 16.19
C VAL A 110 22.62 -1.71 15.69
N SER A 111 21.46 -1.47 15.06
CA SER A 111 21.13 -0.16 14.49
C SER A 111 20.79 0.90 15.54
N ILE A 112 20.26 0.53 16.70
CA ILE A 112 19.88 1.48 17.76
C ILE A 112 20.98 1.62 18.81
N THR A 113 21.59 0.51 19.25
CA THR A 113 22.54 0.55 20.38
C THR A 113 23.99 0.69 19.98
N MET A 114 24.35 0.30 18.76
CA MET A 114 25.76 0.28 18.30
C MET A 114 26.05 1.26 17.16
N ASN A 115 25.04 1.90 16.56
CA ASN A 115 25.24 2.84 15.47
C ASN A 115 25.77 4.18 16.01
N PRO A 116 27.00 4.62 15.63
CA PRO A 116 27.59 5.89 16.06
C PRO A 116 26.74 7.12 15.73
N ASP A 117 25.94 7.05 14.67
CA ASP A 117 25.04 8.12 14.25
C ASP A 117 23.80 8.25 15.13
N VAL A 118 23.34 7.14 15.73
CA VAL A 118 22.19 7.11 16.65
C VAL A 118 22.63 7.51 18.07
N ILE A 119 23.71 6.92 18.58
CA ILE A 119 24.18 7.16 19.97
C ILE A 119 24.78 8.55 20.19
N GLY A 120 25.05 9.29 19.11
CA GLY A 120 25.47 10.67 19.21
C GLY A 120 26.96 10.93 19.03
N GLU A 121 27.76 9.90 18.74
CA GLU A 121 29.22 10.01 18.57
C GLU A 121 29.60 10.81 17.32
N ASN A 122 28.87 10.62 16.23
CA ASN A 122 29.06 11.37 15.00
C ASN A 122 28.22 12.65 14.96
N PRO A 123 28.66 13.71 14.26
CA PRO A 123 27.81 14.88 14.04
C PRO A 123 26.64 14.53 13.12
N VAL A 124 25.52 15.24 13.28
CA VAL A 124 24.26 15.00 12.54
C VAL A 124 24.44 15.05 11.02
N SER A 125 25.45 15.78 10.52
CA SER A 125 25.79 15.80 9.09
C SER A 125 26.18 14.43 8.54
N GLU A 126 26.86 13.59 9.33
CA GLU A 126 27.33 12.26 8.91
C GLU A 126 26.18 11.29 8.64
N ILE A 127 25.01 11.50 9.27
CA ILE A 127 23.78 10.72 9.00
C ILE A 127 23.42 10.73 7.50
N PHE A 128 23.75 11.80 6.78
CA PHE A 128 23.47 11.93 5.35
C PHE A 128 24.51 11.26 4.45
N PHE A 129 25.66 10.85 4.99
CA PHE A 129 26.76 10.23 4.27
C PHE A 129 27.00 8.76 4.67
N ASN A 130 26.43 8.34 5.80
CA ASN A 130 26.49 6.98 6.30
C ASN A 130 25.27 6.15 5.89
N ASP A 131 25.42 4.82 5.99
CA ASP A 131 24.33 3.87 5.86
C ASP A 131 23.56 3.70 7.17
N PHE A 132 22.50 2.88 7.14
CA PHE A 132 21.63 2.59 8.28
C PHE A 132 22.37 2.04 9.51
N TRP A 133 23.57 1.50 9.35
CA TRP A 133 24.38 0.90 10.41
C TRP A 133 25.49 1.84 10.90
N GLY A 134 25.57 3.07 10.36
CA GLY A 134 26.58 4.05 10.75
C GLY A 134 27.92 3.89 10.03
N LYS A 135 27.96 3.15 8.91
CA LYS A 135 29.16 3.06 8.08
C LYS A 135 29.11 4.06 6.94
N PRO A 136 30.24 4.69 6.55
CA PRO A 136 30.30 5.54 5.36
C PRO A 136 29.83 4.80 4.11
N MET A 137 28.96 5.41 3.32
CA MET A 137 28.39 4.83 2.10
C MET A 137 29.47 4.50 1.04
N SER A 138 30.64 5.15 1.13
CA SER A 138 31.80 4.90 0.29
C SER A 138 32.57 3.63 0.63
N ASP A 139 32.36 3.06 1.82
CA ASP A 139 33.06 1.85 2.27
C ASP A 139 32.56 0.60 1.51
N PRO A 140 33.43 -0.24 0.95
CA PRO A 140 33.05 -1.51 0.33
C PRO A 140 32.29 -2.47 1.25
N SER A 141 32.48 -2.35 2.57
CA SER A 141 31.81 -3.12 3.62
C SER A 141 30.49 -2.51 4.09
N SER A 142 30.08 -1.36 3.52
CA SER A 142 28.76 -0.78 3.75
C SER A 142 27.68 -1.65 3.13
N HIS A 143 26.55 -1.77 3.83
CA HIS A 143 25.38 -2.48 3.32
C HIS A 143 24.57 -1.63 2.33
N LYS A 144 24.96 -0.36 2.15
CA LYS A 144 24.37 0.63 1.23
C LYS A 144 22.88 0.89 1.45
N SER A 145 22.40 0.61 2.64
CA SER A 145 21.03 0.88 3.08
C SER A 145 20.93 2.34 3.54
N TYR A 146 20.56 3.25 2.63
CA TYR A 146 20.42 4.67 2.95
C TYR A 146 19.06 4.99 3.60
N ARG A 147 19.05 5.34 4.90
CA ARG A 147 17.84 5.61 5.69
C ARG A 147 18.04 6.74 6.72
N PRO A 148 18.45 7.95 6.28
CA PRO A 148 18.83 9.03 7.17
C PRO A 148 17.70 9.45 8.13
N PHE A 149 16.45 9.46 7.66
CA PHE A 149 15.30 9.84 8.50
C PHE A 149 15.02 8.83 9.61
N THR A 150 15.20 7.53 9.36
CA THR A 150 15.01 6.50 10.38
C THR A 150 16.10 6.59 11.45
N VAL A 151 17.35 6.80 11.04
CA VAL A 151 18.46 7.03 11.98
C VAL A 151 18.21 8.28 12.84
N LEU A 152 17.71 9.36 12.22
CA LEU A 152 17.40 10.60 12.93
C LEU A 152 16.25 10.46 13.94
N THR A 153 15.29 9.56 13.73
CA THR A 153 14.21 9.31 14.71
C THR A 153 14.67 8.55 15.95
N PHE A 154 15.79 7.83 15.88
CA PHE A 154 16.34 7.08 17.01
C PHE A 154 17.34 7.88 17.85
N ARG A 155 17.87 8.97 17.29
CA ARG A 155 18.82 9.86 17.98
C ARG A 155 18.14 10.80 18.96
#